data_AF-T0IBE8-F1
#
_entry.id   AF-T0IBE8-F1
#
_cell.length_a   1.000
_cell.length_b   1.000
_cell.length_c   1.000
_cell.angle_alpha   90.00
_cell.angle_beta   90.00
_cell.angle_gamma   90.00
#
_symmetry.space_group_name_H-M   'P 1'
#
loop_
_entity.id
_entity.type
_entity.pdbx_description
1 polymer ?
#
loop_
_entity_poly.entity_id
_entity_poly.type
_entity_poly.pdbx_seq_one_letter_code
_entity_poly.pdbx_strand_id
1 'polypeptide(L)' 'MISQKTSAFQKAVLARIPFEACPDCEQAGYDLAETFKKLEKTVLLQNQLRDQVHLWRDGREVNPFGG' A
#
# COMPACT_ATOMS: atom_id res chain seq x y z
N MET A 1 -17.67 25.95 22.56
CA MET A 1 -17.28 25.70 21.15
C MET A 1 -16.29 24.55 21.13
N ILE A 2 -16.72 23.35 20.76
CA ILE A 2 -15.82 22.20 20.62
C ILE A 2 -15.38 22.19 19.16
N SER A 3 -14.17 22.69 18.89
CA SER A 3 -13.55 22.57 17.58
C SER A 3 -13.09 21.13 17.41
N GLN A 4 -13.96 20.29 16.82
CA GLN A 4 -13.54 18.99 16.30
C GLN A 4 -12.56 19.27 15.16
N LYS A 5 -11.26 19.19 15.44
CA LYS A 5 -10.26 19.03 14.38
C LYS A 5 -10.60 17.70 13.71
N THR A 6 -11.33 17.76 12.59
CA THR A 6 -11.43 16.68 11.62
C THR A 6 -10.00 16.33 11.26
N SER A 7 -9.46 15.28 11.89
CA SER A 7 -8.16 14.73 11.53
C SER A 7 -8.25 14.44 10.04
N ALA A 8 -7.43 15.12 9.25
CA ALA A 8 -7.39 14.95 7.80
C ALA A 8 -7.45 13.45 7.49
N PHE A 9 -8.50 13.01 6.78
CA PHE A 9 -8.59 11.64 6.28
C PHE A 9 -7.27 11.37 5.54
N GLN A 10 -6.39 10.56 6.14
CA GLN A 10 -5.16 10.16 5.49
C GLN A 10 -5.55 9.27 4.33
N LYS A 11 -5.35 9.76 3.11
CA LYS A 11 -5.49 8.95 1.91
C LYS A 11 -4.40 7.88 1.94
N ALA A 12 -4.81 6.65 1.69
CA ALA A 12 -3.94 5.51 1.56
C ALA A 12 -4.39 4.67 0.38
N VAL A 13 -3.43 4.00 -0.26
CA VAL A 13 -3.69 3.11 -1.39
C VAL A 13 -3.41 1.67 -1.00
N LEU A 14 -4.29 0.77 -1.42
CA LEU A 14 -4.10 -0.67 -1.36
C LEU A 14 -3.95 -1.22 -2.78
N ALA A 15 -2.76 -1.73 -3.09
CA ALA A 15 -2.54 -2.58 -4.25
C ALA A 15 -2.63 -4.04 -3.78
N ARG A 16 -3.51 -4.84 -4.38
CA ARG A 16 -3.68 -6.25 -4.01
C ARG A 16 -3.48 -7.14 -5.22
N ILE A 17 -2.54 -8.09 -5.11
CA ILE A 17 -2.31 -9.16 -6.09
C ILE A 17 -3.01 -10.42 -5.54
N PRO A 18 -4.02 -10.98 -6.25
CA PRO A 18 -4.78 -12.14 -5.78
C PRO A 18 -3.99 -13.45 -5.88
N PHE A 19 -4.48 -14.50 -5.19
CA PHE A 19 -3.83 -15.83 -5.11
C PHE A 19 -3.61 -16.53 -6.45
N GLU A 20 -4.43 -16.25 -7.47
CA GLU A 20 -4.36 -16.89 -8.80
C GLU A 20 -3.90 -15.90 -9.88
N ALA A 21 -3.15 -14.86 -9.48
CA ALA A 21 -2.62 -13.89 -10.44
C ALA A 21 -1.65 -14.55 -11.43
N CYS A 22 -1.79 -14.19 -12.70
CA CYS A 22 -0.82 -14.52 -13.74
C CYS A 22 0.52 -13.78 -13.48
N PRO A 23 1.67 -14.24 -14.03
CA PRO A 23 2.95 -13.54 -13.85
C PRO A 23 2.90 -12.05 -14.26
N ASP A 24 2.23 -11.72 -15.36
CA ASP A 24 2.07 -10.33 -15.80
C ASP A 24 1.18 -9.52 -14.85
N CYS A 25 0.18 -10.18 -14.25
CA CYS A 25 -0.75 -9.61 -13.28
C CYS A 25 -0.05 -9.31 -11.95
N GLU A 26 0.85 -10.21 -11.53
CA GLU A 26 1.73 -10.00 -10.37
C GLU A 26 2.62 -8.78 -10.62
N GLN A 27 3.29 -8.71 -11.76
CA GLN A 27 4.15 -7.57 -12.10
C GLN A 27 3.37 -6.25 -12.16
N ALA A 28 2.19 -6.25 -12.79
CA ALA A 28 1.34 -5.06 -12.86
C ALA A 28 0.93 -4.55 -11.47
N GLY A 29 0.75 -5.44 -10.49
CA GLY A 29 0.49 -5.06 -9.10
C GLY A 29 1.69 -4.35 -8.45
N TYR A 30 2.91 -4.82 -8.70
CA TYR A 30 4.13 -4.14 -8.25
C TYR A 30 4.30 -2.78 -8.92
N ASP A 31 4.08 -2.70 -10.24
CA ASP A 31 4.18 -1.44 -11.00
C ASP A 31 3.16 -0.40 -10.51
N LEU A 32 1.95 -0.86 -10.14
CA LEU A 32 0.92 -0.03 -9.53
C LEU A 32 1.38 0.52 -8.17
N ALA A 33 1.94 -0.33 -7.31
CA ALA A 33 2.47 0.08 -6.01
C ALA A 33 3.61 1.12 -6.17
N GLU A 34 4.54 0.91 -7.11
CA GLU A 34 5.61 1.87 -7.41
C GLU A 34 5.10 3.21 -7.91
N THR A 35 4.04 3.21 -8.72
CA THR A 35 3.40 4.43 -9.18
C THR A 35 2.81 5.22 -8.00
N PHE A 36 2.11 4.55 -7.10
CA PHE A 36 1.48 5.21 -5.95
C PHE A 36 2.45 5.60 -4.85
N LYS A 37 3.60 4.93 -4.70
CA LYS A 37 4.65 5.32 -3.74
C LYS A 37 5.12 6.76 -3.90
N LYS A 38 5.01 7.33 -5.11
CA LYS A 38 5.39 8.71 -5.42
C LYS A 38 4.26 9.71 -5.22
N LEU A 39 3.01 9.25 -5.24
CA LEU A 39 1.81 10.09 -5.24
C LEU A 39 1.17 10.18 -3.87
N GLU A 40 1.24 9.11 -3.08
CA GLU A 40 0.49 8.96 -1.85
C GLU A 40 1.42 8.72 -0.65
N LYS A 41 0.98 9.22 0.51
CA LYS A 41 1.77 9.12 1.75
C LYS A 41 1.84 7.71 2.31
N THR A 42 0.86 6.87 1.99
CA THR A 42 0.77 5.51 2.52
C THR A 42 0.29 4.57 1.44
N VAL A 43 1.09 3.55 1.16
CA VAL A 43 0.80 2.52 0.16
C VAL A 43 1.02 1.16 0.80
N LEU A 44 0.02 0.30 0.70
CA LEU A 44 0.10 -1.09 1.12
C LEU A 44 0.02 -1.97 -0.14
N LEU A 45 1.04 -2.78 -0.37
CA LEU A 45 0.98 -3.88 -1.33
C LEU A 45 0.73 -5.18 -0.58
N GLN A 46 -0.32 -5.89 -0.96
CA GLN A 46 -0.61 -7.25 -0.50
C GLN A 46 -0.44 -8.19 -1.68
N ASN A 47 0.66 -8.94 -1.69
CA ASN A 47 0.85 -10.01 -2.64
C ASN A 47 0.40 -11.34 -2.04
N GLN A 48 -0.86 -11.70 -2.29
CA GLN A 48 -1.45 -12.92 -1.75
C GLN A 48 -0.93 -14.19 -2.45
N LEU A 49 -0.53 -14.07 -3.72
CA LEU A 49 0.12 -15.16 -4.47
C LEU A 49 1.41 -15.62 -3.79
N ARG A 50 2.16 -14.70 -3.16
CA ARG A 50 3.45 -14.96 -2.50
C ARG A 50 3.39 -14.95 -0.97
N ASP A 51 2.22 -14.66 -0.39
CA ASP A 51 2.04 -14.38 1.04
C ASP A 51 2.98 -13.27 1.56
N GLN A 52 3.06 -12.16 0.81
CA GLN A 52 3.93 -11.02 1.12
C GLN A 52 3.11 -9.75 1.34
N VAL A 53 3.55 -8.93 2.29
CA VAL A 53 2.95 -7.62 2.57
C VAL A 53 4.06 -6.59 2.71
N HIS A 54 3.93 -5.52 1.92
CA HIS A 54 4.86 -4.38 1.94
C HIS A 54 4.07 -3.11 2.26
N LEU A 55 4.56 -2.34 3.23
CA LEU A 55 3.97 -1.06 3.60
C LEU A 55 4.99 0.05 3.36
N TRP A 56 4.62 1.05 2.59
CA TRP A 56 5.41 2.27 2.44
C TRP A 56 4.72 3.44 3.14
N ARG A 57 5.50 4.20 3.90
CA ARG A 57 5.11 5.51 4.45
C ARG A 57 6.12 6.55 4.01
N ASP A 58 5.62 7.64 3.42
CA ASP A 58 6.44 8.73 2.88
C ASP A 58 7.57 8.20 1.97
N GLY A 59 7.22 7.27 1.06
CA GLY A 59 8.14 6.65 0.10
C GLY A 59 9.13 5.62 0.68
N ARG A 60 9.15 5.43 2.01
CA ARG A 60 10.04 4.47 2.69
C ARG A 60 9.30 3.23 3.12
N GLU A 61 9.90 2.08 2.87
CA GLU A 61 9.33 0.81 3.32
C GLU A 61 9.48 0.71 4.84
N VAL A 62 8.39 0.35 5.50
CA VAL A 62 8.32 0.16 6.94
C VAL A 62 7.74 -1.23 7.20
N ASN A 63 8.19 -1.88 8.27
CA ASN A 63 7.65 -3.17 8.65
C ASN A 63 6.21 -2.98 9.18
N PRO A 64 5.16 -3.50 8.49
CA PRO A 64 3.79 -3.37 8.95
C PRO A 64 3.49 -4.19 10.22
N PHE A 65 4.34 -5.17 10.55
CA PHE A 65 4.18 -6.08 11.68
C PHE A 65 5.35 -5.99 12.69
N GLY A 66 6.16 -4.93 12.61
CA GLY A 66 7.22 -4.68 13.58
C GLY A 66 6.63 -4.34 14.95
N GLY A 67 6.93 -5.16 15.95
CA GLY A 67 6.64 -4.91 17.37
C GLY A 67 7.52 -3.84 17.98
#